data_AF-A0A4R6WMH4-F1
#
_entry.id   AF-A0A4R6WMH4-F1
#
_cell.length_a   1.000
_cell.length_b   1.000
_cell.length_c   1.000
_cell.angle_alpha   90.00
_cell.angle_beta   90.00
_cell.angle_gamma   90.00
#
_symmetry.space_group_name_H-M   'P 1'
#
loop_
_entity.id
_entity.type
_entity.pdbx_description
1 polymer ?
#
loop_
_entity_poly.entity_id
_entity_poly.type
_entity_poly.pdbx_seq_one_letter_code
_entity_poly.pdbx_strand_id
1 'polypeptide(L)'
;MSDEFIADQPAGDRSGNDTRRTGWRRFLPRIGGLALSRPHEDGERSRWVTGLRWGGSALLAVMLLYYPVGAALVHRINDDPAFNPGVVPAEASNAVAMAAAIIDREVNQTGWPSNDPWFFPGAVLDNMPNFQAGEIQALQRVITELRDQIGRSRGTSSIDPGLQNAASAINTRPDIWYFDLNRSWAPLTPSDNYYRDAMRSLIDFNTRLVAGQAVFERRADNLLSTLERISQDLGAASNKIDQEIDAESAAWFDTGADDIFYFNKGQLYAYGLLLRALGRDFQPILAEKGASTIWQRMVDSMLEGAVLQPLFVVNGEPGSVAQPNHLAEQGFYLLRARAQLDELQDILRK
;
A
#
# COMPACT_ATOMS: atom_id res chain seq x y z
N MET A 1 -81.89 3.48 4.41
CA MET A 1 -81.85 3.53 2.94
C MET A 1 -81.65 2.09 2.49
N SER A 2 -82.50 1.66 1.59
CA SER A 2 -83.16 0.35 1.53
C SER A 2 -82.37 -0.76 0.80
N ASP A 3 -82.55 -1.99 1.28
CA ASP A 3 -82.81 -3.29 0.62
C ASP A 3 -82.11 -3.71 -0.70
N GLU A 4 -81.44 -4.88 -0.61
CA GLU A 4 -81.68 -6.14 -1.34
C GLU A 4 -82.05 -6.13 -2.85
N PHE A 5 -81.38 -6.96 -3.69
CA PHE A 5 -81.95 -8.19 -4.28
C PHE A 5 -81.06 -8.82 -5.40
N ILE A 6 -81.22 -10.14 -5.56
CA ILE A 6 -80.56 -11.12 -6.45
C ILE A 6 -81.35 -11.31 -7.77
N ALA A 7 -80.68 -11.63 -8.89
CA ALA A 7 -81.13 -12.54 -9.98
C ALA A 7 -79.96 -12.70 -10.99
N ASP A 8 -79.40 -13.86 -11.35
CA ASP A 8 -79.90 -15.16 -11.88
C ASP A 8 -80.33 -15.15 -13.37
N GLN A 9 -79.44 -15.72 -14.21
CA GLN A 9 -79.59 -16.58 -15.42
C GLN A 9 -80.57 -16.22 -16.59
N PRO A 10 -80.43 -16.77 -17.84
CA PRO A 10 -80.04 -18.16 -18.15
C PRO A 10 -79.24 -18.46 -19.45
N ALA A 11 -78.94 -19.77 -19.55
CA ALA A 11 -78.34 -20.52 -20.63
C ALA A 11 -79.26 -20.82 -21.85
N GLY A 12 -78.65 -21.34 -22.93
CA GLY A 12 -79.30 -22.02 -24.06
C GLY A 12 -78.36 -22.08 -25.27
N ASP A 13 -77.53 -23.11 -25.41
CA ASP A 13 -77.77 -24.36 -26.17
C ASP A 13 -78.06 -24.15 -27.67
N ARG A 14 -77.18 -24.68 -28.53
CA ARG A 14 -77.58 -25.63 -29.59
C ARG A 14 -76.38 -26.30 -30.27
N SER A 15 -76.36 -27.60 -30.05
CA SER A 15 -75.75 -28.70 -30.80
C SER A 15 -75.84 -28.63 -32.34
N GLY A 16 -74.82 -29.22 -32.98
CA GLY A 16 -75.04 -30.37 -33.87
C GLY A 16 -74.93 -30.15 -35.38
N ASN A 17 -73.90 -30.75 -35.99
CA ASN A 17 -73.92 -31.83 -37.02
C ASN A 17 -72.69 -31.67 -37.93
N ASP A 18 -71.66 -32.49 -37.80
CA ASP A 18 -71.49 -33.80 -38.46
C ASP A 18 -71.64 -33.74 -39.99
N THR A 19 -70.51 -33.87 -40.71
CA THR A 19 -70.43 -34.71 -41.90
C THR A 19 -69.00 -35.22 -42.13
N ARG A 20 -68.87 -36.51 -41.83
CA ARG A 20 -67.88 -37.50 -42.28
C ARG A 20 -67.50 -37.37 -43.78
N ARG A 21 -66.24 -37.70 -44.14
CA ARG A 21 -65.86 -38.95 -44.87
C ARG A 21 -64.48 -38.92 -45.54
N THR A 22 -63.63 -39.86 -45.08
CA THR A 22 -62.83 -40.84 -45.85
C THR A 22 -61.88 -40.42 -46.99
N GLY A 23 -60.60 -40.77 -46.81
CA GLY A 23 -59.95 -41.83 -47.60
C GLY A 23 -59.45 -41.50 -49.01
N TRP A 24 -58.21 -41.01 -49.11
CA TRP A 24 -57.42 -41.03 -50.35
C TRP A 24 -55.98 -41.52 -50.12
N ARG A 25 -55.82 -42.61 -49.36
CA ARG A 25 -54.61 -43.43 -49.39
C ARG A 25 -54.87 -44.68 -50.23
N ARG A 26 -54.60 -44.60 -51.53
CA ARG A 26 -54.15 -45.69 -52.41
C ARG A 26 -54.00 -45.14 -53.83
N PHE A 27 -52.90 -45.52 -54.48
CA PHE A 27 -52.43 -45.18 -55.83
C PHE A 27 -51.31 -44.14 -55.92
N LEU A 28 -50.10 -44.53 -55.47
CA LEU A 28 -48.86 -44.17 -56.17
C LEU A 28 -47.89 -45.37 -56.12
N PRO A 29 -47.27 -45.77 -57.25
CA PRO A 29 -46.42 -46.95 -57.36
C PRO A 29 -45.05 -46.74 -56.70
N ARG A 30 -44.52 -47.82 -56.10
CA ARG A 30 -43.14 -47.92 -55.60
C ARG A 30 -42.17 -47.80 -56.77
N ILE A 31 -41.48 -46.67 -56.87
CA ILE A 31 -40.24 -46.54 -57.65
C ILE A 31 -39.09 -46.66 -56.66
N GLY A 32 -38.27 -47.70 -56.85
CA GLY A 32 -37.05 -47.92 -56.09
C GLY A 32 -35.94 -46.97 -56.53
N GLY A 33 -35.01 -46.74 -55.61
CA GLY A 33 -33.65 -46.31 -55.92
C GLY A 33 -33.42 -44.81 -55.98
N LEU A 34 -33.10 -44.21 -54.84
CA LEU A 34 -31.93 -43.34 -54.67
C LEU A 34 -31.79 -43.01 -53.19
N ALA A 35 -30.93 -43.76 -52.51
CA ALA A 35 -30.44 -43.38 -51.19
C ALA A 35 -29.61 -42.11 -51.37
N LEU A 36 -30.23 -40.96 -51.09
CA LEU A 36 -29.49 -39.72 -50.89
C LEU A 36 -28.72 -39.91 -49.57
N SER A 37 -27.43 -40.23 -49.70
CA SER A 37 -26.46 -40.12 -48.62
C SER A 37 -26.59 -38.73 -48.00
N ARG A 38 -27.12 -38.64 -46.78
CA ARG A 38 -26.98 -37.42 -45.98
C ARG A 38 -25.49 -37.26 -45.69
N PRO A 39 -24.86 -36.11 -45.96
CA PRO A 39 -23.49 -35.89 -45.53
C PRO A 39 -23.50 -35.90 -44.00
N HIS A 40 -22.66 -36.76 -43.43
CA HIS A 40 -22.41 -36.83 -41.99
C HIS A 40 -21.47 -35.65 -41.64
N GLU A 41 -22.01 -34.43 -41.55
CA GLU A 41 -21.22 -33.20 -41.28
C GLU A 41 -21.37 -32.65 -39.85
N ASP A 42 -21.92 -33.42 -38.91
CA ASP A 42 -22.20 -32.92 -37.55
C ASP A 42 -21.08 -33.18 -36.52
N GLY A 43 -20.00 -33.90 -36.90
CA GLY A 43 -18.93 -34.30 -35.97
C GLY A 43 -17.78 -33.30 -35.83
N GLU A 44 -17.39 -32.63 -36.92
CA GLU A 44 -16.21 -31.74 -36.90
C GLU A 44 -16.56 -30.34 -36.39
N ARG A 45 -17.67 -29.73 -36.84
CA ARG A 45 -18.09 -28.40 -36.39
C ARG A 45 -18.30 -28.31 -34.87
N SER A 46 -18.78 -29.39 -34.24
CA SER A 46 -18.97 -29.46 -32.79
C SER A 46 -17.66 -29.41 -32.01
N ARG A 47 -16.60 -30.09 -32.48
CA ARG A 47 -15.28 -30.10 -31.82
C ARG A 47 -14.58 -28.75 -31.91
N TRP A 48 -14.71 -28.05 -33.04
CA TRP A 48 -14.18 -26.70 -33.22
C TRP A 48 -14.89 -25.67 -32.34
N VAL A 49 -16.23 -25.72 -32.25
CA VAL A 49 -17.01 -24.84 -31.37
C VAL A 49 -16.72 -25.13 -29.89
N THR A 50 -16.59 -26.41 -29.50
CA THR A 50 -16.21 -26.78 -28.13
C THR A 50 -14.79 -26.31 -27.82
N GLY A 51 -13.81 -26.53 -28.71
CA GLY A 51 -12.44 -26.03 -28.54
C GLY A 51 -12.36 -24.50 -28.42
N LEU A 52 -13.13 -23.77 -29.22
CA LEU A 52 -13.22 -22.31 -29.15
C LEU A 52 -13.88 -21.83 -27.84
N ARG A 53 -14.89 -22.55 -27.34
CA ARG A 53 -15.53 -22.27 -26.05
C ARG A 53 -14.59 -22.53 -24.87
N TRP A 54 -13.88 -23.66 -24.85
CA TRP A 54 -12.88 -23.95 -23.82
C TRP A 54 -11.71 -22.98 -23.86
N GLY A 55 -11.22 -22.64 -25.06
CA GLY A 55 -10.18 -21.62 -25.24
C GLY A 55 -10.62 -20.23 -24.77
N GLY A 56 -11.85 -19.81 -25.11
CA GLY A 56 -12.43 -18.55 -24.66
C GLY A 56 -12.66 -18.52 -23.14
N SER A 57 -13.15 -19.60 -22.54
CA SER A 57 -13.31 -19.73 -21.09
C SER A 57 -11.96 -19.71 -20.36
N ALA A 58 -10.93 -20.35 -20.91
CA ALA A 58 -9.58 -20.32 -20.35
C ALA A 58 -8.98 -18.90 -20.40
N LEU A 59 -9.12 -18.18 -21.52
CA LEU A 59 -8.69 -16.79 -21.65
C LEU A 59 -9.42 -15.87 -20.67
N LEU A 60 -10.74 -16.03 -20.52
CA LEU A 60 -11.52 -15.28 -19.55
C LEU A 60 -11.06 -15.55 -18.12
N ALA A 61 -10.79 -16.82 -17.78
CA ALA A 61 -10.27 -17.19 -16.47
C ALA A 61 -8.89 -16.56 -16.22
N VAL A 62 -8.00 -16.55 -17.20
CA VAL A 62 -6.69 -15.87 -17.10
C VAL A 62 -6.87 -14.38 -16.87
N MET A 63 -7.75 -13.70 -17.62
CA MET A 63 -8.03 -12.27 -17.43
C MET A 63 -8.60 -11.97 -16.05
N LEU A 64 -9.55 -12.78 -15.57
CA LEU A 64 -10.16 -12.61 -14.24
C LEU A 64 -9.18 -12.90 -13.10
N LEU A 65 -8.27 -13.87 -13.27
CA LEU A 65 -7.29 -14.25 -12.26
C LEU A 65 -6.03 -13.37 -12.28
N TYR A 66 -5.75 -12.68 -13.38
CA TYR A 66 -4.53 -11.88 -13.55
C TYR A 66 -4.34 -10.85 -12.43
N TYR A 67 -5.38 -10.06 -12.15
CA TYR A 67 -5.34 -9.05 -11.08
C TYR A 67 -5.24 -9.66 -9.67
N PRO A 68 -6.15 -10.54 -9.21
CA PRO A 68 -6.09 -11.05 -7.85
C PRO A 68 -4.85 -11.92 -7.57
N VAL A 69 -4.44 -12.77 -8.53
CA VAL A 69 -3.23 -13.58 -8.36
C VAL A 69 -1.98 -12.70 -8.41
N GLY A 70 -1.90 -11.77 -9.36
CA GLY A 70 -0.77 -10.85 -9.45
C GLY A 70 -0.65 -9.95 -8.22
N ALA A 71 -1.76 -9.38 -7.75
CA ALA A 71 -1.82 -8.59 -6.53
C ALA A 71 -1.35 -9.41 -5.32
N ALA A 72 -1.81 -10.65 -5.16
CA ALA A 72 -1.37 -11.53 -4.07
C ALA A 72 0.12 -11.89 -4.12
N LEU A 73 0.72 -11.94 -5.31
CA LEU A 73 2.16 -12.22 -5.48
C LEU A 73 3.04 -10.99 -5.18
N VAL A 74 2.56 -9.79 -5.52
CA VAL A 74 3.26 -8.52 -5.31
C VAL A 74 3.08 -8.01 -3.88
N HIS A 75 1.89 -8.20 -3.29
CA HIS A 75 1.54 -7.66 -1.99
C HIS A 75 2.45 -8.17 -0.87
N ARG A 76 3.23 -7.25 -0.29
CA ARG A 76 4.09 -7.49 0.86
C ARG A 76 4.16 -6.24 1.73
N ILE A 77 3.84 -6.39 3.02
CA ILE A 77 4.05 -5.36 4.03
C ILE A 77 5.28 -5.76 4.84
N ASN A 78 6.36 -5.00 4.73
CA ASN A 78 7.64 -5.32 5.36
C ASN A 78 7.77 -4.66 6.75
N ASP A 79 7.05 -5.18 7.74
CA ASP A 79 6.94 -4.60 9.09
C ASP A 79 7.76 -5.34 10.16
N ASP A 80 8.83 -6.07 9.78
CA ASP A 80 9.70 -6.77 10.74
C ASP A 80 10.48 -5.78 11.64
N PRO A 81 10.14 -5.67 12.94
CA PRO A 81 10.81 -4.72 13.83
C PRO A 81 12.29 -5.08 14.03
N ALA A 82 12.75 -6.29 13.70
CA ALA A 82 14.16 -6.70 13.81
C ALA A 82 15.02 -6.37 12.58
N PHE A 83 14.43 -5.74 11.55
CA PHE A 83 15.14 -5.36 10.33
C PHE A 83 16.40 -4.53 10.63
N ASN A 84 17.50 -4.87 9.95
CA ASN A 84 18.80 -4.24 10.15
C ASN A 84 19.60 -4.18 8.84
N PRO A 85 20.47 -3.17 8.67
CA PRO A 85 21.26 -2.98 7.45
C PRO A 85 22.48 -3.93 7.34
N GLY A 86 22.53 -5.00 8.15
CA GLY A 86 23.70 -5.87 8.25
C GLY A 86 24.87 -5.24 9.03
N VAL A 87 26.10 -5.59 8.65
CA VAL A 87 27.32 -5.11 9.32
C VAL A 87 27.66 -3.71 8.84
N VAL A 88 27.73 -2.76 9.79
CA VAL A 88 28.08 -1.36 9.53
C VAL A 88 29.47 -1.08 10.13
N PRO A 89 30.44 -0.56 9.35
CA PRO A 89 31.74 -0.14 9.87
C PRO A 89 31.62 0.88 11.01
N ALA A 90 32.56 0.89 11.95
CA ALA A 90 32.48 1.75 13.14
C ALA A 90 32.49 3.26 12.80
N GLU A 91 33.17 3.63 11.73
CA GLU A 91 33.29 5.00 11.26
C GLU A 91 32.03 5.47 10.49
N ALA A 92 31.26 4.53 9.93
CA ALA A 92 30.05 4.82 9.17
C ALA A 92 28.86 5.22 10.08
N SER A 93 27.83 5.83 9.50
CA SER A 93 26.57 6.09 10.20
C SER A 93 25.62 4.89 10.05
N ASN A 94 25.13 4.40 11.18
CA ASN A 94 24.09 3.39 11.26
C ASN A 94 22.78 3.93 10.70
N ALA A 95 22.42 5.19 10.97
CA ALA A 95 21.18 5.80 10.48
C ALA A 95 21.17 5.90 8.94
N VAL A 96 22.29 6.32 8.34
CA VAL A 96 22.44 6.37 6.88
C VAL A 96 22.39 4.97 6.27
N ALA A 97 23.03 3.98 6.90
CA ALA A 97 22.98 2.59 6.45
C ALA A 97 21.56 2.02 6.53
N MET A 98 20.83 2.31 7.61
CA MET A 98 19.43 1.91 7.77
C MET A 98 18.54 2.56 6.70
N ALA A 99 18.70 3.86 6.44
CA ALA A 99 17.94 4.55 5.40
C ALA A 99 18.16 3.92 4.02
N ALA A 100 19.42 3.64 3.65
CA ALA A 100 19.73 2.94 2.41
C ALA A 100 19.13 1.53 2.36
N ALA A 101 19.16 0.78 3.46
CA ALA A 101 18.62 -0.58 3.53
C ALA A 101 17.09 -0.62 3.42
N ILE A 102 16.37 0.32 4.02
CA ILE A 102 14.91 0.44 3.87
C ILE A 102 14.57 0.71 2.39
N ILE A 103 15.25 1.67 1.76
CA ILE A 103 15.03 1.99 0.34
C ILE A 103 15.34 0.77 -0.55
N ASP A 104 16.44 0.05 -0.30
CA ASP A 104 16.79 -1.16 -1.07
C ASP A 104 15.69 -2.23 -0.96
N ARG A 105 15.21 -2.49 0.26
CA ARG A 105 14.16 -3.47 0.52
C ARG A 105 12.86 -3.13 -0.22
N GLU A 106 12.40 -1.89 -0.14
CA GLU A 106 11.17 -1.49 -0.81
C GLU A 106 11.33 -1.50 -2.33
N VAL A 107 12.39 -0.88 -2.84
CA VAL A 107 12.49 -0.56 -4.27
C VAL A 107 13.08 -1.71 -5.11
N ASN A 108 13.99 -2.50 -4.54
CA ASN A 108 14.69 -3.55 -5.28
C ASN A 108 14.22 -4.96 -4.90
N GLN A 109 13.84 -5.21 -3.64
CA GLN A 109 13.48 -6.55 -3.18
C GLN A 109 11.96 -6.81 -3.24
N THR A 110 11.16 -5.77 -2.99
CA THR A 110 9.70 -5.88 -2.88
C THR A 110 9.00 -5.37 -4.15
N GLY A 111 9.47 -4.26 -4.69
CA GLY A 111 8.85 -3.54 -5.80
C GLY A 111 8.12 -2.31 -5.31
N TRP A 112 7.80 -1.41 -6.25
CA TRP A 112 7.24 -0.10 -5.94
C TRP A 112 5.91 0.12 -6.68
N PRO A 113 4.78 -0.43 -6.19
CA PRO A 113 3.52 -0.39 -6.93
C PRO A 113 2.93 1.02 -7.09
N SER A 114 3.40 2.02 -6.33
CA SER A 114 2.87 3.39 -6.42
C SER A 114 3.04 4.04 -7.79
N ASN A 115 3.98 3.58 -8.63
CA ASN A 115 4.12 4.03 -10.01
C ASN A 115 3.75 2.97 -11.05
N ASP A 116 3.11 1.87 -10.64
CA ASP A 116 2.58 0.86 -11.56
C ASP A 116 1.39 1.43 -12.34
N PRO A 117 1.36 1.33 -13.69
CA PRO A 117 0.20 1.74 -14.44
C PRO A 117 -0.96 0.74 -14.28
N TRP A 118 -2.19 1.19 -14.55
CA TRP A 118 -3.45 0.48 -14.28
C TRP A 118 -3.57 -0.97 -14.81
N PHE A 119 -2.72 -1.35 -15.77
CA PHE A 119 -2.69 -2.70 -16.35
C PHE A 119 -1.70 -3.66 -15.66
N PHE A 120 -0.97 -3.20 -14.63
CA PHE A 120 -0.20 -4.07 -13.74
C PHE A 120 -1.05 -4.49 -12.54
N PRO A 121 -0.88 -5.72 -12.02
CA PRO A 121 -1.64 -6.18 -10.86
C PRO A 121 -1.34 -5.40 -9.58
N GLY A 122 -0.16 -4.78 -9.45
CA GLY A 122 0.19 -3.96 -8.29
C GLY A 122 -0.66 -2.70 -8.14
N ALA A 123 -1.23 -2.19 -9.25
CA ALA A 123 -2.03 -0.97 -9.26
C ALA A 123 -3.38 -1.09 -8.53
N VAL A 124 -3.81 -2.30 -8.15
CA VAL A 124 -5.03 -2.53 -7.35
C VAL A 124 -4.72 -2.68 -5.84
N LEU A 125 -3.45 -2.65 -5.46
CA LEU A 125 -3.04 -2.67 -4.06
C LEU A 125 -3.19 -1.28 -3.46
N ASP A 126 -3.74 -1.23 -2.25
CA ASP A 126 -3.94 0.03 -1.54
C ASP A 126 -3.07 0.12 -0.27
N ASN A 127 -3.22 -0.87 0.61
CA ASN A 127 -2.48 -0.96 1.88
C ASN A 127 -0.95 -0.93 1.71
N MET A 128 -0.42 -1.66 0.72
CA MET A 128 1.02 -1.73 0.48
C MET A 128 1.60 -0.39 0.00
N PRO A 129 1.04 0.26 -1.04
CA PRO A 129 1.44 1.62 -1.41
C PRO A 129 1.31 2.64 -0.27
N ASN A 130 0.25 2.59 0.54
CA ASN A 130 0.09 3.50 1.68
C ASN A 130 1.18 3.28 2.74
N PHE A 131 1.48 2.03 3.08
CA PHE A 131 2.59 1.68 3.98
C PHE A 131 3.92 2.22 3.46
N GLN A 132 4.25 1.94 2.20
CA GLN A 132 5.46 2.41 1.56
C GLN A 132 5.55 3.96 1.49
N ALA A 133 4.42 4.64 1.27
CA ALA A 133 4.36 6.09 1.28
C ALA A 133 4.68 6.68 2.65
N GLY A 134 4.19 6.05 3.73
CA GLY A 134 4.53 6.41 5.10
C GLY A 134 6.04 6.27 5.39
N GLU A 135 6.65 5.17 4.93
CA GLU A 135 8.10 4.96 5.05
C GLU A 135 8.91 6.02 4.30
N ILE A 136 8.52 6.33 3.06
CA ILE A 136 9.18 7.35 2.25
C ILE A 136 9.05 8.74 2.88
N GLN A 137 7.90 9.09 3.47
CA GLN A 137 7.77 10.37 4.17
C GLN A 137 8.78 10.48 5.33
N ALA A 138 8.91 9.42 6.14
CA ALA A 138 9.89 9.37 7.22
C ALA A 138 11.33 9.46 6.71
N LEU A 139 11.66 8.75 5.62
CA LEU A 139 12.96 8.80 4.97
C LEU A 139 13.27 10.20 4.41
N GLN A 140 12.32 10.82 3.71
CA GLN A 140 12.43 12.18 3.21
C GLN A 140 12.76 13.14 4.35
N ARG A 141 12.08 13.00 5.49
CA ARG A 141 12.36 13.82 6.66
C ARG A 141 13.78 13.62 7.18
N VAL A 142 14.15 12.39 7.51
CA VAL A 142 15.45 12.08 8.12
C VAL A 142 16.61 12.41 7.18
N ILE A 143 16.50 12.10 5.88
CA ILE A 143 17.54 12.41 4.90
C ILE A 143 17.70 13.92 4.72
N THR A 144 16.61 14.68 4.80
CA THR A 144 16.66 16.16 4.78
C THR A 144 17.37 16.71 6.02
N GLU A 145 17.05 16.20 7.22
CA GLU A 145 17.74 16.62 8.45
C GLU A 145 19.21 16.17 8.47
N LEU A 146 19.52 14.99 7.92
CA LEU A 146 20.90 14.54 7.71
C LEU A 146 21.68 15.51 6.83
N ARG A 147 21.09 15.96 5.72
CA ARG A 147 21.67 16.96 4.82
C ARG A 147 21.87 18.31 5.52
N ASP A 148 20.86 18.78 6.24
CA ASP A 148 20.81 20.15 6.73
C ASP A 148 21.61 20.37 8.01
N GLN A 149 21.60 19.40 8.93
CA GLN A 149 22.19 19.53 10.27
C GLN A 149 23.42 18.64 10.46
N ILE A 150 23.37 17.38 10.04
CA ILE A 150 24.33 16.36 10.48
C ILE A 150 25.52 16.22 9.51
N GLY A 151 25.30 16.43 8.21
CA GLY A 151 26.30 16.30 7.15
C GLY A 151 27.20 17.52 6.92
N ARG A 152 27.27 18.46 7.87
CA ARG A 152 28.01 19.71 7.74
C ARG A 152 29.25 19.74 8.63
N SER A 153 30.40 20.12 8.05
CA SER A 153 31.63 20.43 8.79
C SER A 153 31.61 21.87 9.34
N ARG A 154 31.00 22.09 10.50
CA ARG A 154 30.75 23.42 11.12
C ARG A 154 29.76 24.30 10.33
N GLY A 155 28.97 25.10 11.06
CA GLY A 155 27.71 25.73 10.60
C GLY A 155 27.72 26.63 9.36
N THR A 156 28.87 26.90 8.73
CA THR A 156 29.00 27.64 7.46
C THR A 156 29.56 26.81 6.30
N SER A 157 29.83 25.53 6.50
CA SER A 157 30.35 24.64 5.45
C SER A 157 29.32 24.30 4.38
N SER A 158 29.85 23.99 3.20
CA SER A 158 29.09 23.42 2.09
C SER A 158 28.42 22.11 2.51
N ILE A 159 27.17 21.95 2.10
CA ILE A 159 26.40 20.71 2.25
C ILE A 159 27.16 19.57 1.58
N ASP A 160 27.19 18.40 2.21
CA ASP A 160 27.73 17.20 1.57
C ASP A 160 26.98 16.87 0.26
N PRO A 161 27.67 16.75 -0.89
CA PRO A 161 27.02 16.50 -2.17
C PRO A 161 26.21 15.20 -2.20
N GLY A 162 26.66 14.15 -1.51
CA GLY A 162 25.94 12.87 -1.44
C GLY A 162 24.62 13.01 -0.70
N LEU A 163 24.60 13.67 0.46
CA LEU A 163 23.35 13.92 1.19
C LEU A 163 22.43 14.91 0.46
N GLN A 164 22.98 15.91 -0.23
CA GLN A 164 22.20 16.81 -1.08
C GLN A 164 21.50 16.06 -2.22
N ASN A 165 22.23 15.16 -2.91
CA ASN A 165 21.69 14.34 -3.99
C ASN A 165 20.66 13.35 -3.45
N ALA A 166 20.94 12.70 -2.31
CA ALA A 166 20.00 11.80 -1.65
C ALA A 166 18.69 12.50 -1.31
N ALA A 167 18.76 13.66 -0.66
CA ALA A 167 17.59 14.46 -0.31
C ALA A 167 16.83 14.93 -1.55
N SER A 168 17.54 15.34 -2.62
CA SER A 168 16.87 15.75 -3.86
C SER A 168 16.12 14.58 -4.51
N ALA A 169 16.72 13.40 -4.54
CA ALA A 169 16.16 12.24 -5.22
C ALA A 169 14.99 11.62 -4.45
N ILE A 170 15.09 11.50 -3.12
CA ILE A 170 14.02 10.91 -2.28
C ILE A 170 12.76 11.79 -2.21
N ASN A 171 12.87 13.11 -2.39
CA ASN A 171 11.74 14.04 -2.42
C ASN A 171 10.99 14.03 -3.77
N THR A 172 11.33 13.13 -4.68
CA THR A 172 10.56 12.91 -5.90
C THR A 172 9.21 12.29 -5.58
N ARG A 173 8.18 12.69 -6.34
CA ARG A 173 6.83 12.09 -6.23
C ARG A 173 6.89 10.57 -6.41
N PRO A 174 6.04 9.79 -5.74
CA PRO A 174 6.08 8.33 -5.78
C PRO A 174 5.40 7.70 -7.01
N ASP A 175 4.67 8.49 -7.81
CA ASP A 175 3.72 8.03 -8.84
C ASP A 175 4.21 8.20 -10.29
N ILE A 176 5.49 8.51 -10.50
CA ILE A 176 6.02 8.78 -11.84
C ILE A 176 6.30 7.46 -12.55
N TRP A 177 5.57 7.22 -13.64
CA TRP A 177 5.82 6.16 -14.61
C TRP A 177 6.56 6.69 -15.85
N TYR A 178 7.13 5.79 -16.65
CA TYR A 178 7.82 6.11 -17.91
C TYR A 178 7.03 6.99 -18.86
N PHE A 179 5.70 6.81 -18.93
CA PHE A 179 4.84 7.52 -19.88
C PHE A 179 3.70 8.20 -19.14
N ASP A 180 3.78 9.53 -19.04
CA ASP A 180 2.69 10.39 -18.56
C ASP A 180 2.47 11.53 -19.55
N LEU A 181 1.52 11.33 -20.47
CA LEU A 181 1.18 12.28 -21.54
C LEU A 181 0.61 13.60 -21.01
N ASN A 182 0.17 13.67 -19.75
CA ASN A 182 -0.27 14.92 -19.13
C ASN A 182 0.91 15.79 -18.68
N ARG A 183 2.08 15.17 -18.43
CA ARG A 183 3.30 15.88 -17.98
C ARG A 183 4.29 16.12 -19.10
N SER A 184 4.49 15.12 -19.97
CA SER A 184 5.53 15.16 -21.00
C SER A 184 5.19 14.28 -22.19
N TRP A 185 5.53 14.74 -23.39
CA TRP A 185 5.47 13.94 -24.61
C TRP A 185 6.66 12.98 -24.75
N ALA A 186 7.76 13.24 -24.02
CA ALA A 186 8.95 12.39 -23.96
C ALA A 186 8.91 11.47 -22.71
N PRO A 187 9.56 10.29 -22.76
CA PRO A 187 9.62 9.39 -21.62
C PRO A 187 10.21 10.06 -20.37
N LEU A 188 9.61 9.79 -19.21
CA LEU A 188 10.07 10.24 -17.90
C LEU A 188 10.93 9.17 -17.23
N THR A 189 11.71 9.58 -16.23
CA THR A 189 12.38 8.66 -15.31
C THR A 189 11.37 8.22 -14.25
N PRO A 190 11.14 6.91 -14.07
CA PRO A 190 10.25 6.41 -13.03
C PRO A 190 10.70 6.76 -11.61
N SER A 191 9.75 6.89 -10.68
CA SER A 191 10.02 7.22 -9.27
C SER A 191 11.00 6.28 -8.58
N ASP A 192 10.89 4.97 -8.83
CA ASP A 192 11.76 3.95 -8.27
C ASP A 192 13.24 4.15 -8.67
N ASN A 193 13.53 4.73 -9.84
CA ASN A 193 14.90 5.08 -10.20
C ASN A 193 15.47 6.21 -9.35
N TYR A 194 14.67 7.24 -9.05
CA TYR A 194 15.10 8.31 -8.14
C TYR A 194 15.36 7.77 -6.72
N TYR A 195 14.55 6.83 -6.24
CA TYR A 195 14.80 6.19 -4.94
C TYR A 195 16.07 5.34 -4.95
N ARG A 196 16.36 4.61 -6.04
CA ARG A 196 17.67 3.94 -6.22
C ARG A 196 18.84 4.92 -6.22
N ASP A 197 18.68 6.10 -6.81
CA ASP A 197 19.71 7.14 -6.80
C ASP A 197 19.91 7.74 -5.41
N ALA A 198 18.84 7.91 -4.63
CA ALA A 198 18.91 8.29 -3.23
C ALA A 198 19.70 7.26 -2.40
N MET A 199 19.36 5.97 -2.56
CA MET A 199 20.05 4.86 -1.91
C MET A 199 21.55 4.84 -2.24
N ARG A 200 21.92 4.94 -3.53
CA ARG A 200 23.32 4.98 -3.97
C ARG A 200 24.07 6.16 -3.35
N SER A 201 23.43 7.33 -3.27
CA SER A 201 24.03 8.54 -2.69
C SER A 201 24.26 8.41 -1.17
N LEU A 202 23.37 7.72 -0.45
CA LEU A 202 23.55 7.39 0.97
C LEU A 202 24.71 6.41 1.19
N ILE A 203 24.81 5.38 0.35
CA ILE A 203 25.90 4.40 0.39
C ILE A 203 27.26 5.08 0.09
N ASP A 204 27.30 5.95 -0.92
CA ASP A 204 28.48 6.76 -1.23
C ASP A 204 28.89 7.64 -0.06
N PHE A 205 27.94 8.34 0.57
CA PHE A 205 28.22 9.16 1.75
C PHE A 205 28.85 8.34 2.88
N ASN A 206 28.29 7.17 3.22
CA ASN A 206 28.87 6.30 4.24
C ASN A 206 30.26 5.77 3.85
N THR A 207 30.48 5.47 2.56
CA THR A 207 31.79 5.06 2.04
C THR A 207 32.83 6.16 2.23
N ARG A 208 32.47 7.41 1.90
CA ARG A 208 33.33 8.58 2.10
C ARG A 208 33.54 8.91 3.58
N LEU A 209 32.54 8.66 4.42
CA LEU A 209 32.66 8.83 5.87
C LEU A 209 33.71 7.88 6.47
N VAL A 210 33.71 6.61 6.06
CA VAL A 210 34.74 5.62 6.44
C VAL A 210 36.13 6.05 5.94
N ALA A 211 36.21 6.62 4.74
CA ALA A 211 37.46 7.13 4.18
C ALA A 211 37.94 8.46 4.79
N GLY A 212 37.18 9.05 5.73
CA GLY A 212 37.48 10.37 6.31
C GLY A 212 37.31 11.54 5.33
N GLN A 213 36.59 11.33 4.23
CA GLN A 213 36.30 12.31 3.17
C GLN A 213 34.94 13.00 3.34
N ALA A 214 34.12 12.52 4.27
CA ALA A 214 32.87 13.14 4.69
C ALA A 214 32.86 13.29 6.21
N VAL A 215 32.01 14.17 6.72
CA VAL A 215 31.86 14.41 8.17
C VAL A 215 30.41 14.13 8.57
N PHE A 216 30.26 13.40 9.68
CA PHE A 216 28.99 13.18 10.34
C PHE A 216 29.07 13.81 11.73
N GLU A 217 28.40 14.95 11.89
CA GLU A 217 28.48 15.80 13.07
C GLU A 217 27.54 15.30 14.17
N ARG A 218 28.11 14.69 15.21
CA ARG A 218 27.40 14.10 16.35
C ARG A 218 27.25 15.15 17.44
N ARG A 219 26.39 16.14 17.23
CA ARG A 219 26.09 17.19 18.22
C ARG A 219 24.66 17.10 18.73
N ALA A 220 24.46 17.44 20.00
CA ALA A 220 23.16 17.34 20.66
C ALA A 220 22.10 18.27 20.04
N ASP A 221 22.49 19.46 19.54
CA ASP A 221 21.58 20.39 18.85
C ASP A 221 21.10 19.84 17.51
N ASN A 222 21.98 19.19 16.74
CA ASN A 222 21.61 18.51 15.49
C ASN A 222 20.61 17.37 15.73
N LEU A 223 20.85 16.57 16.79
CA LEU A 223 19.95 15.50 17.21
C LEU A 223 18.59 16.08 17.62
N LEU A 224 18.59 17.14 18.43
CA LEU A 224 17.38 17.80 18.90
C LEU A 224 16.52 18.33 17.73
N SER A 225 17.13 19.01 16.74
CA SER A 225 16.44 19.48 15.53
C SER A 225 15.78 18.32 14.78
N THR A 226 16.49 17.19 14.65
CA THR A 226 15.94 16.00 13.99
C THR A 226 14.72 15.45 14.75
N LEU A 227 14.81 15.34 16.07
CA LEU A 227 13.71 14.87 16.91
C LEU A 227 12.49 15.79 16.86
N GLU A 228 12.69 17.11 16.93
CA GLU A 228 11.62 18.11 16.85
C GLU A 228 10.78 17.94 15.58
N ARG A 229 11.44 17.65 14.45
CA ARG A 229 10.77 17.42 13.17
C ARG A 229 9.99 16.12 13.12
N ILE A 230 10.54 15.06 13.71
CA ILE A 230 9.83 13.78 13.85
C ILE A 230 8.60 13.97 14.74
N SER A 231 8.71 14.70 15.85
CA SER A 231 7.56 15.01 16.74
C SER A 231 6.46 15.76 16.00
N GLN A 232 6.81 16.69 15.09
CA GLN A 232 5.84 17.40 14.24
C GLN A 232 5.09 16.44 13.31
N ASP A 233 5.80 15.50 12.66
CA ASP A 233 5.18 14.53 11.76
C ASP A 233 4.29 13.54 12.52
N LEU A 234 4.68 13.10 13.72
CA LEU A 234 3.81 12.30 14.59
C LEU A 234 2.57 13.10 15.03
N GLY A 235 2.73 14.38 15.36
CA GLY A 235 1.60 15.25 15.68
C GLY A 235 0.60 15.37 14.53
N ALA A 236 1.09 15.50 13.30
CA ALA A 236 0.24 15.53 12.11
C ALA A 236 -0.49 14.19 11.89
N ALA A 237 0.20 13.06 12.03
CA ALA A 237 -0.39 11.73 11.92
C ALA A 237 -1.46 11.48 13.00
N SER A 238 -1.22 11.91 14.25
CA SER A 238 -2.22 11.86 15.32
C SER A 238 -3.47 12.66 14.99
N ASN A 239 -3.30 13.88 14.46
CA ASN A 239 -4.44 14.72 14.10
C ASN A 239 -5.24 14.12 12.94
N LYS A 240 -4.58 13.42 12.01
CA LYS A 240 -5.26 12.72 10.91
C LYS A 240 -6.11 11.56 11.42
N ILE A 241 -5.59 10.79 12.39
CA ILE A 241 -6.36 9.74 13.08
C ILE A 241 -7.60 10.33 13.74
N ASP A 242 -7.42 11.40 14.52
CA ASP A 242 -8.51 12.06 15.26
C ASP A 242 -9.62 12.56 14.32
N GLN A 243 -9.22 13.24 13.24
CA GLN A 243 -10.15 13.73 12.21
C GLN A 243 -10.95 12.61 11.55
N GLU A 244 -10.31 11.48 11.23
CA GLU A 244 -11.00 10.34 10.61
C GLU A 244 -11.98 9.66 11.57
N ILE A 245 -11.58 9.49 12.83
CA ILE A 245 -12.46 8.93 13.87
C ILE A 245 -13.69 9.85 14.04
N ASP A 246 -13.49 11.16 14.16
CA ASP A 246 -14.58 12.11 14.33
C ASP A 246 -15.54 12.17 13.12
N ALA A 247 -15.01 12.00 11.91
CA ALA A 247 -15.80 12.10 10.68
C ALA A 247 -16.56 10.81 10.35
N GLU A 248 -15.90 9.66 10.44
CA GLU A 248 -16.37 8.42 9.80
C GLU A 248 -16.59 7.24 10.77
N SER A 249 -16.31 7.39 12.07
CA SER A 249 -16.37 6.23 13.00
C SER A 249 -17.76 5.61 13.23
N ALA A 250 -18.83 6.30 12.82
CA ALA A 250 -20.19 5.78 12.84
C ALA A 250 -20.54 4.97 11.57
N ALA A 251 -19.68 4.99 10.54
CA ALA A 251 -19.90 4.26 9.30
C ALA A 251 -19.67 2.76 9.51
N TRP A 252 -20.53 1.94 8.90
CA TRP A 252 -20.33 0.49 8.87
C TRP A 252 -19.18 0.06 7.96
N PHE A 253 -18.83 0.92 6.99
CA PHE A 253 -17.76 0.73 6.02
C PHE A 253 -17.04 2.05 5.83
N ASP A 254 -15.83 2.14 6.37
CA ASP A 254 -14.91 3.26 6.21
C ASP A 254 -13.78 2.79 5.28
N THR A 255 -13.69 3.39 4.10
CA THR A 255 -12.68 3.08 3.09
C THR A 255 -11.44 3.99 3.16
N GLY A 256 -11.39 4.93 4.11
CA GLY A 256 -10.24 5.80 4.35
C GLY A 256 -9.42 5.40 5.58
N ALA A 257 -10.02 4.63 6.50
CA ALA A 257 -9.34 4.15 7.69
C ALA A 257 -8.11 3.29 7.40
N ASP A 258 -8.17 2.40 6.41
CA ASP A 258 -7.03 1.57 6.03
C ASP A 258 -5.89 2.39 5.43
N ASP A 259 -6.18 3.35 4.55
CA ASP A 259 -5.19 4.30 4.02
C ASP A 259 -4.41 4.98 5.15
N ILE A 260 -5.13 5.55 6.13
CA ILE A 260 -4.54 6.25 7.27
C ILE A 260 -3.74 5.28 8.14
N PHE A 261 -4.31 4.12 8.43
CA PHE A 261 -3.68 3.11 9.26
C PHE A 261 -2.36 2.63 8.67
N TYR A 262 -2.34 2.25 7.39
CA TYR A 262 -1.13 1.73 6.74
C TYR A 262 -0.10 2.83 6.50
N PHE A 263 -0.52 4.05 6.15
CA PHE A 263 0.39 5.19 6.07
C PHE A 263 1.10 5.45 7.41
N ASN A 264 0.34 5.54 8.50
CA ASN A 264 0.89 5.76 9.83
C ASN A 264 1.75 4.58 10.29
N LYS A 265 1.36 3.34 9.96
CA LYS A 265 2.13 2.12 10.24
C LYS A 265 3.52 2.20 9.59
N GLY A 266 3.60 2.57 8.31
CA GLY A 266 4.87 2.75 7.61
C GLY A 266 5.72 3.88 8.19
N GLN A 267 5.09 5.01 8.54
CA GLN A 267 5.78 6.14 9.15
C GLN A 267 6.37 5.77 10.53
N LEU A 268 5.59 5.12 11.41
CA LEU A 268 6.05 4.63 12.71
C LEU A 268 7.16 3.60 12.56
N TYR A 269 7.01 2.68 11.61
CA TYR A 269 8.00 1.63 11.33
C TYR A 269 9.36 2.25 10.93
N ALA A 270 9.35 3.10 9.90
CA ALA A 270 10.56 3.73 9.41
C ALA A 270 11.21 4.64 10.47
N TYR A 271 10.43 5.44 11.21
CA TYR A 271 10.99 6.23 12.31
C TYR A 271 11.56 5.37 13.42
N GLY A 272 10.89 4.31 13.84
CA GLY A 272 11.40 3.38 14.84
C GLY A 272 12.75 2.78 14.45
N LEU A 273 12.88 2.31 13.21
CA LEU A 273 14.14 1.78 12.68
C LEU A 273 15.25 2.83 12.55
N LEU A 274 14.92 4.01 11.98
CA LEU A 274 15.87 5.10 11.77
C LEU A 274 16.36 5.65 13.11
N LEU A 275 15.48 5.82 14.10
CA LEU A 275 15.85 6.26 15.45
C LEU A 275 16.61 5.17 16.21
N ARG A 276 16.27 3.89 16.05
CA ARG A 276 17.12 2.82 16.61
C ARG A 276 18.55 2.90 16.09
N ALA A 277 18.71 3.14 14.79
CA ALA A 277 20.02 3.27 14.16
C ALA A 277 20.72 4.59 14.56
N LEU A 278 20.01 5.71 14.56
CA LEU A 278 20.53 7.03 14.98
C LEU A 278 20.96 7.04 16.44
N GLY A 279 20.26 6.32 17.31
CA GLY A 279 20.65 6.15 18.71
C GLY A 279 22.01 5.48 18.88
N ARG A 280 22.43 4.62 17.94
CA ARG A 280 23.80 4.06 17.92
C ARG A 280 24.83 5.12 17.52
N ASP A 281 24.49 5.94 16.52
CA ASP A 281 25.38 7.02 16.07
C ASP A 281 25.58 8.10 17.14
N PHE A 282 24.57 8.32 18.00
CA PHE A 282 24.56 9.31 19.07
C PHE A 282 24.73 8.70 20.48
N GLN A 283 25.15 7.44 20.58
CA GLN A 283 25.22 6.72 21.86
C GLN A 283 26.00 7.47 22.95
N PRO A 284 27.16 8.12 22.68
CA PRO A 284 27.89 8.87 23.69
C PRO A 284 27.07 10.02 24.29
N ILE A 285 26.35 10.77 23.46
CA ILE A 285 25.51 11.89 23.89
C ILE A 285 24.32 11.39 24.70
N LEU A 286 23.66 10.32 24.24
CA LEU A 286 22.52 9.73 24.93
C LEU A 286 22.92 9.14 26.29
N ALA A 287 24.13 8.59 26.41
CA ALA A 287 24.66 8.08 27.67
C ALA A 287 25.00 9.23 28.63
N GLU A 288 25.70 10.26 28.13
CA GLU A 288 26.07 11.44 28.92
C GLU A 288 24.85 12.17 29.51
N LYS A 289 23.78 12.31 28.71
CA LYS A 289 22.53 12.95 29.14
C LYS A 289 21.60 12.05 29.97
N GLY A 290 21.96 10.78 30.19
CA GLY A 290 21.08 9.82 30.87
C GLY A 290 19.80 9.48 30.09
N ALA A 291 19.79 9.71 28.78
CA ALA A 291 18.62 9.61 27.91
C ALA A 291 18.43 8.22 27.27
N SER A 292 19.36 7.29 27.49
CA SER A 292 19.37 5.99 26.78
C SER A 292 18.10 5.16 27.01
N THR A 293 17.57 5.12 28.24
CA THR A 293 16.36 4.35 28.56
C THR A 293 15.10 4.95 27.94
N ILE A 294 14.95 6.28 27.99
CA ILE A 294 13.78 6.94 27.37
C ILE A 294 13.84 6.83 25.84
N TRP A 295 15.04 6.92 25.24
CA TRP A 295 15.25 6.68 23.82
C TRP A 295 14.76 5.29 23.40
N GLN A 296 15.17 4.25 24.12
CA GLN A 296 14.75 2.89 23.82
C GLN A 296 13.23 2.73 23.93
N ARG A 297 12.61 3.23 25.00
CA ARG A 297 11.14 3.17 25.16
C ARG A 297 10.39 3.90 24.05
N MET A 298 10.91 5.05 23.58
CA MET A 298 10.36 5.79 22.45
C MET A 298 10.39 4.95 21.17
N VAL A 299 11.53 4.36 20.85
CA VAL A 299 11.71 3.46 19.70
C VAL A 299 10.76 2.26 19.80
N ASP A 300 10.69 1.62 20.96
CA ASP A 300 9.83 0.46 21.19
C ASP A 300 8.35 0.82 20.99
N SER A 301 7.90 1.99 21.46
CA SER A 301 6.52 2.46 21.23
C SER A 301 6.18 2.66 19.76
N MET A 302 7.11 3.19 18.95
CA MET A 302 6.90 3.33 17.51
C MET A 302 6.77 1.95 16.86
N LEU A 303 7.67 1.02 17.21
CA LEU A 303 7.66 -0.32 16.64
C LEU A 303 6.43 -1.13 17.08
N GLU A 304 5.96 -1.00 18.32
CA GLU A 304 4.72 -1.64 18.79
C GLU A 304 3.49 -1.19 17.97
N GLY A 305 3.37 0.11 17.69
CA GLY A 305 2.30 0.63 16.82
C GLY A 305 2.47 0.21 15.35
N ALA A 306 3.71 0.02 14.90
CA ALA A 306 4.05 -0.38 13.55
C ALA A 306 3.82 -1.87 13.26
N VAL A 307 3.74 -2.75 14.25
CA VAL A 307 3.53 -4.20 14.06
C VAL A 307 2.08 -4.64 14.20
N LEU A 308 1.14 -3.71 14.40
CA LEU A 308 -0.29 -4.03 14.40
C LEU A 308 -0.71 -4.62 13.05
N GLN A 309 -1.37 -5.78 13.06
CA GLN A 309 -1.76 -6.55 11.86
C GLN A 309 -3.23 -6.99 11.94
N PRO A 310 -4.19 -6.05 11.84
CA PRO A 310 -5.59 -6.42 11.76
C PRO A 310 -5.87 -7.13 10.42
N LEU A 311 -6.81 -8.09 10.41
CA LEU A 311 -7.25 -8.75 9.16
C LEU A 311 -7.89 -7.76 8.19
N PHE A 312 -8.59 -6.77 8.74
CA PHE A 312 -9.18 -5.63 8.05
C PHE A 312 -9.20 -4.47 9.03
N VAL A 313 -8.94 -3.26 8.55
CA VAL A 313 -8.96 -2.06 9.38
C VAL A 313 -10.42 -1.70 9.64
N VAL A 314 -10.70 -1.31 10.88
CA VAL A 314 -12.03 -0.90 11.34
C VAL A 314 -11.86 0.35 12.17
N ASN A 315 -12.64 1.36 11.83
CA ASN A 315 -12.76 2.62 12.55
C ASN A 315 -14.15 2.67 13.22
N GLY A 316 -14.37 1.86 14.26
CA GLY A 316 -15.63 1.89 15.00
C GLY A 316 -15.71 3.06 15.97
N GLU A 317 -16.92 3.50 16.33
CA GLU A 317 -17.11 4.55 17.33
C GLU A 317 -16.37 4.21 18.66
N PRO A 318 -15.65 5.16 19.27
CA PRO A 318 -14.97 4.92 20.54
C PRO A 318 -15.93 4.38 21.62
N GLY A 319 -15.59 3.22 22.18
CA GLY A 319 -16.44 2.53 23.16
C GLY A 319 -17.49 1.58 22.56
N SER A 320 -17.51 1.42 21.24
CA SER A 320 -18.34 0.43 20.57
C SER A 320 -17.99 -0.99 21.03
N VAL A 321 -19.02 -1.77 21.37
CA VAL A 321 -18.89 -3.19 21.72
C VAL A 321 -18.84 -4.06 20.45
N ALA A 322 -19.44 -3.59 19.37
CA ALA A 322 -19.63 -4.37 18.14
C ALA A 322 -18.50 -4.17 17.12
N GLN A 323 -17.82 -3.02 17.16
CA GLN A 323 -16.78 -2.66 16.21
C GLN A 323 -15.53 -2.18 16.95
N PRO A 324 -14.35 -2.80 16.74
CA PRO A 324 -13.10 -2.27 17.26
C PRO A 324 -12.72 -0.96 16.56
N ASN A 325 -11.86 -0.17 17.20
CA ASN A 325 -11.26 1.01 16.60
C ASN A 325 -9.74 0.83 16.52
N HIS A 326 -9.26 0.37 15.37
CA HIS A 326 -7.84 0.14 15.14
C HIS A 326 -7.05 1.44 14.96
N LEU A 327 -7.69 2.51 14.48
CA LEU A 327 -7.08 3.84 14.39
C LEU A 327 -6.78 4.39 15.79
N ALA A 328 -7.72 4.24 16.74
CA ALA A 328 -7.54 4.62 18.13
C ALA A 328 -6.45 3.78 18.82
N GLU A 329 -6.40 2.46 18.55
CA GLU A 329 -5.35 1.58 19.05
C GLU A 329 -3.96 2.01 18.54
N GLN A 330 -3.81 2.26 17.24
CA GLN A 330 -2.56 2.76 16.68
C GLN A 330 -2.22 4.16 17.22
N GLY A 331 -3.23 5.02 17.36
CA GLY A 331 -3.13 6.36 17.93
C GLY A 331 -2.58 6.37 19.35
N PHE A 332 -2.92 5.38 20.17
CA PHE A 332 -2.36 5.22 21.52
C PHE A 332 -0.83 5.06 21.48
N TYR A 333 -0.30 4.15 20.66
CA TYR A 333 1.14 3.93 20.56
C TYR A 333 1.88 5.14 19.99
N LEU A 334 1.28 5.79 18.98
CA LEU A 334 1.80 7.01 18.38
C LEU A 334 1.89 8.15 19.40
N LEU A 335 0.82 8.42 20.16
CA LEU A 335 0.79 9.45 21.20
C LEU A 335 1.79 9.14 22.32
N ARG A 336 1.93 7.86 22.70
CA ARG A 336 2.91 7.41 23.69
C ARG A 336 4.34 7.66 23.21
N ALA A 337 4.65 7.33 21.96
CA ALA A 337 5.94 7.61 21.35
C ALA A 337 6.24 9.12 21.31
N ARG A 338 5.25 9.94 20.93
CA ARG A 338 5.39 11.41 20.90
C ARG A 338 5.66 11.99 22.29
N ALA A 339 4.92 11.57 23.32
CA ALA A 339 5.15 12.03 24.69
C ALA A 339 6.57 11.68 25.19
N GLN A 340 7.07 10.48 24.86
CA GLN A 340 8.44 10.06 25.19
C GLN A 340 9.50 10.85 24.42
N LEU A 341 9.20 11.22 23.18
CA LEU A 341 10.06 12.05 22.35
C LEU A 341 10.14 13.49 22.92
N ASP A 342 9.03 14.06 23.36
CA ASP A 342 9.01 15.39 23.99
C ASP A 342 9.77 15.38 25.33
N GLU A 343 9.62 14.35 26.17
CA GLU A 343 10.43 14.15 27.38
C GLU A 343 11.93 14.06 27.06
N LEU A 344 12.28 13.32 26.01
CA LEU A 344 13.66 13.17 25.54
C LEU A 344 14.26 14.51 25.08
N GLN A 345 13.50 15.35 24.35
CA GLN A 345 13.95 16.68 23.94
C GLN A 345 14.28 17.56 25.16
N ASP A 346 13.44 17.52 26.20
CA ASP A 346 13.68 18.27 27.45
C ASP A 346 14.92 17.81 28.20
N ILE A 347 15.23 16.50 28.15
CA ILE A 347 16.46 15.95 28.74
C ILE A 347 17.69 16.40 27.94
N LEU A 348 17.63 16.39 26.61
CA LEU A 348 18.77 16.77 25.76
C LEU A 348 19.11 18.26 25.82
N ARG A 349 18.13 19.12 26.12
CA ARG A 349 18.29 20.58 26.27
C ARG A 349 18.97 21.00 27.57
N LYS A 350 18.88 20.18 28.63
CA LYS A 350 19.56 20.40 29.92
C LYS A 350 20.99 19.92 29.80
#